data_AF-A0A9D4WNW8-F1
#
_entry.id   AF-A0A9D4WNW8-F1
#
_cell.length_a   1.000
_cell.length_b   1.000
_cell.length_c   1.000
_cell.angle_alpha   90.00
_cell.angle_beta   90.00
_cell.angle_gamma   90.00
#
_symmetry.space_group_name_H-M   'P 1'
#
loop_
_entity.id
_entity.type
_entity.pdbx_description
1 polymer ?
#
loop_
_entity_poly.entity_id
_entity_poly.type
_entity_poly.pdbx_seq_one_letter_code
_entity_poly.pdbx_strand_id
1 'polypeptide(L)'
;ITLLIRYLLPITVALCSHLLNVFSSILLISEFSFFQSLSFTSSFNLSLNMSLFLKAMPLMVLRPRPSFFFHSRVSTTIPTLVSTTRTVSSLSASIQPLPSASETLTSNAKPPPPLLPFNESLQWVTRTHFCGELSLNDVGKKVQLCGWVALHRVHGGLTFLNLRDHTGIVQVTTLPDDFPLAHSVINDLRLEYVVSIEGVVRSRPNESINKKMKTGFIEVAANEVHVLNSVNSKLPFLVTTSDDAKDSLKEEIRLRYRCLDLRRQQMNFNILLRHKVVKLIRRHLEDIHGFVEIETPILSRSTPEGARDYLVPSRVQPGTFYALPQSPQLFKQMLMVAGFDKYYQVARCFRDEDLRADRQPEFTQLDMEMAFTPLEDMLTLNEELIRKVFLEIKGVELPNPFPRLTYAEAMNRYGSDRPDTRFDLELKDVMLFIS
;
A
#
# COMPACT_ATOMS: atom_id res chain seq x y z
N ILE A 1 -32.57 38.53 10.68
CA ILE A 1 -31.55 38.18 9.65
C ILE A 1 -30.17 38.00 10.31
N THR A 2 -29.66 38.95 11.07
CA THR A 2 -28.36 38.85 11.79
C THR A 2 -28.34 37.79 12.91
N LEU A 3 -29.50 37.46 13.51
CA LEU A 3 -29.61 36.35 14.48
C LEU A 3 -29.67 34.96 13.83
N LEU A 4 -30.16 34.87 12.58
CA LEU A 4 -30.25 33.60 11.85
C LEU A 4 -28.85 33.13 11.40
N ILE A 5 -27.97 34.09 11.10
CA ILE A 5 -26.58 33.85 10.67
C ILE A 5 -25.73 33.31 11.84
N ARG A 6 -26.03 33.69 13.10
CA ARG A 6 -25.26 33.24 14.29
C ARG A 6 -25.53 31.79 14.71
N TYR A 7 -26.70 31.24 14.38
CA TYR A 7 -27.06 29.86 14.73
C TYR A 7 -26.87 28.85 13.59
N LEU A 8 -26.89 29.29 12.33
CA LEU A 8 -26.69 28.41 11.18
C LEU A 8 -25.21 28.19 10.81
N LEU A 9 -24.32 29.14 11.10
CA LEU A 9 -22.88 29.01 10.81
C LEU A 9 -22.16 27.85 11.52
N PRO A 10 -22.39 27.58 12.82
CA PRO A 10 -21.72 26.46 13.48
C PRO A 10 -22.28 25.08 13.07
N ILE A 11 -23.54 25.03 12.59
CA ILE A 11 -24.17 23.79 12.10
C ILE A 11 -23.66 23.45 10.69
N THR A 12 -23.46 24.45 9.82
CA THR A 12 -22.83 24.25 8.50
C THR A 12 -21.34 23.96 8.60
N VAL A 13 -20.62 24.52 9.57
CA VAL A 13 -19.20 24.18 9.83
C VAL A 13 -19.05 22.76 10.39
N ALA A 14 -19.99 22.29 11.22
CA ALA A 14 -20.00 20.91 11.71
C ALA A 14 -20.35 19.88 10.62
N LEU A 15 -21.30 20.20 9.72
CA LEU A 15 -21.60 19.35 8.55
C LEU A 15 -20.44 19.35 7.52
N CYS A 16 -19.78 20.50 7.30
CA CYS A 16 -18.58 20.56 6.44
C CYS A 16 -17.42 19.77 7.04
N SER A 17 -17.19 19.82 8.36
CA SER A 17 -16.18 19.02 9.05
C SER A 17 -16.42 17.51 8.89
N HIS A 18 -17.68 17.07 8.96
CA HIS A 18 -18.02 15.67 8.81
C HIS A 18 -17.89 15.17 7.36
N LEU A 19 -18.24 16.01 6.38
CA LEU A 19 -18.02 15.74 4.96
C LEU A 19 -16.52 15.75 4.60
N LEU A 20 -15.73 16.68 5.14
CA LEU A 20 -14.27 16.74 4.90
C LEU A 20 -13.53 15.49 5.41
N ASN A 21 -13.96 14.88 6.51
CA ASN A 21 -13.36 13.63 7.02
C ASN A 21 -13.71 12.41 6.16
N VAL A 22 -14.89 12.38 5.54
CA VAL A 22 -15.28 11.35 4.57
C VAL A 22 -14.51 11.54 3.26
N PHE A 23 -14.30 12.78 2.81
CA PHE A 23 -13.54 13.09 1.59
C PHE A 23 -12.02 12.92 1.74
N SER A 24 -11.43 13.23 2.90
CA SER A 24 -9.99 13.04 3.17
C SER A 24 -9.57 11.56 3.13
N SER A 25 -10.50 10.65 3.46
CA SER A 25 -10.28 9.20 3.35
C SER A 25 -10.33 8.68 1.91
N ILE A 26 -10.90 9.46 0.98
CA ILE A 26 -11.08 9.12 -0.44
C ILE A 26 -9.93 9.68 -1.31
N LEU A 27 -9.28 10.76 -0.89
CA LEU A 27 -8.21 11.43 -1.65
C LEU A 27 -6.81 10.77 -1.56
N LEU A 28 -6.66 9.65 -0.86
CA LEU A 28 -5.41 8.86 -0.86
C LEU A 28 -5.26 7.92 -2.07
N ILE A 29 -6.15 8.02 -3.08
CA ILE A 29 -6.08 7.25 -4.33
C ILE A 29 -6.08 8.14 -5.59
N SER A 30 -6.19 9.48 -5.48
CA SER A 30 -6.00 10.36 -6.64
C SER A 30 -5.68 11.80 -6.22
N GLU A 31 -4.47 12.23 -6.57
CA GLU A 31 -3.92 13.60 -6.64
C GLU A 31 -4.42 14.67 -5.65
N PHE A 32 -3.49 15.13 -4.80
CA PHE A 32 -3.41 16.50 -4.32
C PHE A 32 -2.23 17.17 -5.05
N SER A 33 -2.52 17.94 -6.11
CA SER A 33 -1.57 18.85 -6.75
C SER A 33 -2.16 20.25 -6.75
N PHE A 34 -2.03 20.95 -5.63
CA PHE A 34 -2.11 22.41 -5.59
C PHE A 34 -1.56 22.94 -4.27
N PHE A 35 -0.27 23.27 -4.23
CA PHE A 35 0.34 24.35 -3.41
C PHE A 35 1.86 24.33 -3.61
N GLN A 36 2.35 24.93 -4.70
CA GLN A 36 3.65 25.63 -4.77
C GLN A 36 3.91 26.14 -6.20
N SER A 37 3.21 27.19 -6.61
CA SER A 37 3.66 28.06 -7.70
C SER A 37 2.96 29.42 -7.64
N LEU A 38 3.12 30.13 -6.52
CA LEU A 38 2.79 31.56 -6.45
C LEU A 38 3.50 32.19 -5.25
N SER A 39 4.81 32.36 -5.39
CA SER A 39 5.55 33.35 -4.63
C SER A 39 6.87 33.60 -5.33
N PHE A 40 6.87 34.45 -6.36
CA PHE A 40 7.97 35.38 -6.67
C PHE A 40 7.55 36.25 -7.86
N THR A 41 7.09 37.47 -7.57
CA THR A 41 7.54 38.72 -8.19
C THR A 41 6.74 39.88 -7.58
N SER A 42 7.44 40.75 -6.85
CA SER A 42 7.35 42.22 -6.91
C SER A 42 7.55 42.86 -5.53
N SER A 43 8.81 43.17 -5.21
CA SER A 43 9.17 44.32 -4.38
C SER A 43 10.55 44.79 -4.82
N PHE A 44 10.55 45.74 -5.75
CA PHE A 44 11.67 46.62 -6.05
C PHE A 44 11.89 47.53 -4.84
N ASN A 45 13.12 47.59 -4.30
CA ASN A 45 13.83 48.85 -4.08
C ASN A 45 15.27 48.67 -3.58
N LEU A 46 16.17 49.36 -4.29
CA LEU A 46 17.45 49.98 -3.92
C LEU A 46 18.44 49.24 -3.00
N SER A 47 19.62 48.92 -3.55
CA SER A 47 20.88 49.57 -3.13
C SER A 47 22.06 49.10 -3.99
N LEU A 48 22.84 50.09 -4.45
CA LEU A 48 24.14 50.05 -5.11
C LEU A 48 25.10 48.92 -4.68
N ASN A 49 25.82 48.30 -5.62
CA ASN A 49 27.22 48.68 -5.90
C ASN A 49 27.85 47.94 -7.08
N MET A 50 28.76 48.68 -7.72
CA MET A 50 29.50 48.43 -8.96
C MET A 50 30.58 47.32 -8.88
N SER A 51 30.93 46.80 -10.06
CA SER A 51 32.30 46.50 -10.59
C SER A 51 32.36 45.10 -11.26
N LEU A 52 32.48 45.06 -12.59
CA LEU A 52 33.72 44.88 -13.38
C LEU A 52 34.16 43.40 -13.52
N PHE A 53 33.99 42.78 -14.69
CA PHE A 53 35.04 42.69 -15.73
C PHE A 53 34.59 41.83 -16.92
N LEU A 54 35.17 42.15 -18.07
CA LEU A 54 34.81 41.80 -19.44
C LEU A 54 36.03 41.10 -20.08
N LYS A 55 35.78 40.26 -21.11
CA LYS A 55 36.75 39.67 -22.09
C LYS A 55 37.54 38.46 -21.56
N ALA A 56 37.90 37.43 -22.34
CA ALA A 56 38.03 37.29 -23.80
C ALA A 56 37.89 35.81 -24.21
N MET A 57 37.33 35.58 -25.41
CA MET A 57 37.61 34.43 -26.29
C MET A 57 38.70 34.84 -27.29
N PRO A 58 39.51 33.92 -27.85
CA PRO A 58 39.20 33.43 -29.20
C PRO A 58 39.64 31.97 -29.58
N LEU A 59 38.90 31.45 -30.56
CA LEU A 59 39.26 30.60 -31.73
C LEU A 59 39.85 29.17 -31.63
N MET A 60 39.01 28.22 -32.07
CA MET A 60 39.14 27.34 -33.27
C MET A 60 40.44 26.55 -33.54
N VAL A 61 40.34 25.20 -33.56
CA VAL A 61 40.89 24.33 -34.64
C VAL A 61 39.96 23.11 -34.83
N LEU A 62 39.75 22.73 -36.09
CA LEU A 62 38.81 21.73 -36.61
C LEU A 62 39.59 20.58 -37.30
N ARG A 63 38.97 19.38 -37.33
CA ARG A 63 39.15 18.21 -38.26
C ARG A 63 40.26 17.17 -37.98
N PRO A 64 40.17 15.94 -38.56
CA PRO A 64 39.00 15.06 -38.77
C PRO A 64 39.27 13.55 -38.50
N ARG A 65 38.21 12.72 -38.57
CA ARG A 65 38.23 11.24 -38.63
C ARG A 65 38.72 10.73 -40.00
N PRO A 66 39.19 9.46 -40.09
CA PRO A 66 39.05 8.67 -41.30
C PRO A 66 38.09 7.48 -41.10
N SER A 67 37.29 7.25 -42.13
CA SER A 67 36.47 6.07 -42.39
C SER A 67 37.18 5.17 -43.40
N PHE A 68 37.15 3.85 -43.21
CA PHE A 68 37.46 2.89 -44.28
C PHE A 68 36.36 1.83 -44.36
N PHE A 69 35.73 1.77 -45.53
CA PHE A 69 34.97 0.65 -46.05
C PHE A 69 35.93 -0.33 -46.74
N PHE A 70 35.70 -1.65 -46.63
CA PHE A 70 35.86 -2.56 -47.77
C PHE A 70 34.98 -3.81 -47.61
N HIS A 71 34.57 -4.32 -48.76
CA HIS A 71 33.58 -5.36 -49.02
C HIS A 71 34.20 -6.77 -49.17
N SER A 72 33.36 -7.76 -48.90
CA SER A 72 33.15 -9.03 -49.62
C SER A 72 34.12 -10.23 -49.50
N ARG A 73 33.50 -11.32 -49.01
CA ARG A 73 33.34 -12.69 -49.59
C ARG A 73 34.45 -13.75 -49.48
N VAL A 74 34.01 -14.84 -48.81
CA VAL A 74 34.11 -16.29 -49.16
C VAL A 74 35.48 -16.95 -49.09
N SER A 75 35.65 -17.91 -48.16
CA SER A 75 35.61 -19.35 -48.48
C SER A 75 35.97 -20.21 -47.25
N THR A 76 35.28 -21.34 -47.17
CA THR A 76 35.47 -22.53 -46.34
C THR A 76 36.88 -23.14 -46.38
N THR A 77 37.40 -23.54 -45.21
CA THR A 77 38.13 -24.80 -45.01
C THR A 77 38.14 -25.20 -43.52
N ILE A 78 37.79 -26.46 -43.27
CA ILE A 78 37.94 -27.18 -41.99
C ILE A 78 39.38 -27.72 -41.92
N PRO A 79 39.99 -27.77 -40.72
CA PRO A 79 40.66 -29.00 -40.34
C PRO A 79 40.30 -29.47 -38.93
N THR A 80 39.96 -30.75 -38.85
CA THR A 80 39.92 -31.60 -37.67
C THR A 80 41.31 -31.77 -37.05
N LEU A 81 41.44 -31.67 -35.71
CA LEU A 81 42.54 -32.28 -34.96
C LEU A 81 42.16 -32.57 -33.50
N VAL A 82 41.85 -33.85 -33.28
CA VAL A 82 42.22 -34.75 -32.17
C VAL A 82 42.46 -34.17 -30.76
N SER A 83 41.55 -34.59 -29.87
CA SER A 83 41.70 -34.99 -28.46
C SER A 83 43.10 -34.94 -27.82
N THR A 84 43.21 -34.19 -26.72
CA THR A 84 44.09 -34.56 -25.61
C THR A 84 43.39 -34.31 -24.28
N THR A 85 43.22 -35.40 -23.53
CA THR A 85 42.71 -35.49 -22.17
C THR A 85 43.56 -34.65 -21.19
N ARG A 86 42.92 -33.81 -20.37
CA ARG A 86 43.53 -33.32 -19.12
C ARG A 86 42.60 -33.53 -17.94
N THR A 87 43.19 -34.21 -16.97
CA THR A 87 42.70 -34.67 -15.68
C THR A 87 42.29 -33.54 -14.75
N VAL A 88 41.20 -33.78 -14.03
CA VAL A 88 40.66 -32.98 -12.92
C VAL A 88 41.52 -33.22 -11.68
N SER A 89 41.98 -32.16 -11.02
CA SER A 89 42.51 -32.21 -9.66
C SER A 89 41.82 -31.18 -8.79
N SER A 90 41.12 -31.68 -7.79
CA SER A 90 40.47 -30.97 -6.68
C SER A 90 41.49 -30.25 -5.79
N LEU A 91 41.26 -28.97 -5.50
CA LEU A 91 41.93 -28.26 -4.40
C LEU A 91 40.87 -27.58 -3.53
N SER A 92 40.63 -28.21 -2.39
CA SER A 92 39.94 -27.68 -1.22
C SER A 92 40.83 -26.64 -0.52
N ALA A 93 40.33 -25.42 -0.32
CA ALA A 93 40.98 -24.40 0.49
C ALA A 93 40.15 -24.11 1.75
N SER A 94 40.76 -24.42 2.88
CA SER A 94 40.27 -24.29 4.25
C SER A 94 40.31 -22.84 4.76
N ILE A 95 39.32 -22.52 5.60
CA ILE A 95 39.14 -21.30 6.38
C ILE A 95 40.32 -21.06 7.34
N GLN A 96 40.79 -19.81 7.46
CA GLN A 96 41.60 -19.33 8.58
C GLN A 96 40.87 -18.19 9.32
N PRO A 97 40.79 -18.18 10.67
CA PRO A 97 40.20 -17.10 11.46
C PRO A 97 41.20 -15.96 11.77
N LEU A 98 40.65 -14.75 11.93
CA LEU A 98 41.33 -13.50 12.33
C LEU A 98 41.79 -13.55 13.81
N PRO A 99 42.88 -12.85 14.22
CA PRO A 99 43.43 -12.99 15.57
C PRO A 99 42.68 -12.15 16.63
N SER A 100 42.62 -12.73 17.83
CA SER A 100 42.13 -12.16 19.08
C SER A 100 43.07 -11.11 19.66
N ALA A 101 42.55 -9.93 20.00
CA ALA A 101 43.22 -8.97 20.88
C ALA A 101 42.82 -9.25 22.33
N SER A 102 43.81 -9.60 23.15
CA SER A 102 43.70 -9.72 24.60
C SER A 102 44.15 -8.41 25.24
N GLU A 103 43.25 -7.72 25.94
CA GLU A 103 43.63 -6.78 27.01
C GLU A 103 42.76 -7.04 28.23
N THR A 104 43.42 -7.48 29.29
CA THR A 104 42.92 -7.63 30.66
C THR A 104 42.80 -6.26 31.33
N LEU A 105 41.64 -5.92 31.91
CA LEU A 105 41.52 -5.12 33.14
C LEU A 105 40.18 -5.41 33.84
N THR A 106 40.24 -5.37 35.16
CA THR A 106 39.39 -6.02 36.16
C THR A 106 38.11 -5.29 36.58
N SER A 107 37.12 -6.07 37.04
CA SER A 107 36.32 -5.91 38.29
C SER A 107 34.79 -5.82 38.16
N ASN A 108 34.13 -6.73 38.91
CA ASN A 108 32.79 -6.71 39.49
C ASN A 108 31.57 -6.46 38.59
N ALA A 109 31.11 -7.50 37.88
CA ALA A 109 29.75 -7.57 37.36
C ALA A 109 28.95 -8.69 38.06
N LYS A 110 27.82 -8.31 38.65
CA LYS A 110 26.81 -9.21 39.24
C LYS A 110 26.36 -10.23 38.18
N PRO A 111 26.19 -11.53 38.50
CA PRO A 111 25.80 -12.51 37.49
C PRO A 111 24.46 -12.09 36.86
N PRO A 112 24.31 -12.24 35.53
CA PRO A 112 23.05 -11.96 34.87
C PRO A 112 21.96 -12.84 35.52
N PRO A 113 20.73 -12.30 35.69
CA PRO A 113 19.63 -13.11 36.20
C PRO A 113 19.46 -14.34 35.29
N PRO A 114 19.10 -15.50 35.86
CA PRO A 114 18.93 -16.72 35.08
C PRO A 114 17.94 -16.44 33.95
N LEU A 115 18.38 -16.65 32.71
CA LEU A 115 17.53 -16.66 31.54
C LEU A 115 16.44 -17.69 31.82
N LEU A 116 15.20 -17.24 32.03
CA LEU A 116 14.05 -18.12 32.07
C LEU A 116 14.09 -18.97 30.79
N PRO A 117 13.91 -20.30 30.89
CA PRO A 117 14.05 -21.17 29.75
C PRO A 117 13.05 -20.76 28.67
N PHE A 118 13.57 -20.25 27.56
CA PHE A 118 12.83 -19.90 26.34
C PHE A 118 12.46 -21.20 25.62
N ASN A 119 11.63 -22.03 26.25
CA ASN A 119 11.27 -23.35 25.73
C ASN A 119 9.80 -23.69 25.96
N GLU A 120 8.92 -22.71 25.85
CA GLU A 120 7.51 -22.98 25.55
C GLU A 120 7.33 -22.84 24.04
N SER A 121 7.23 -23.97 23.34
CA SER A 121 6.74 -23.98 21.97
C SER A 121 5.42 -23.22 21.92
N LEU A 122 5.29 -22.25 21.03
CA LEU A 122 4.09 -21.42 20.90
C LEU A 122 2.89 -22.33 20.57
N GLN A 123 2.06 -22.62 21.57
CA GLN A 123 0.88 -23.45 21.41
C GLN A 123 -0.27 -22.58 20.91
N TRP A 124 -0.74 -22.87 19.69
CA TRP A 124 -1.87 -22.15 19.12
C TRP A 124 -3.16 -22.62 19.76
N VAL A 125 -3.91 -21.67 20.33
CA VAL A 125 -5.23 -21.92 20.90
C VAL A 125 -6.29 -21.78 19.81
N THR A 126 -7.30 -22.66 19.84
CA THR A 126 -8.41 -22.61 18.88
C THR A 126 -9.38 -21.50 19.29
N ARG A 127 -9.50 -20.46 18.44
CA ARG A 127 -10.51 -19.41 18.62
C ARG A 127 -11.91 -19.96 18.33
N THR A 128 -12.92 -19.55 19.10
CA THR A 128 -14.31 -19.92 18.82
C THR A 128 -15.09 -18.81 18.11
N HIS A 129 -14.76 -17.54 18.37
CA HIS A 129 -15.42 -16.37 17.80
C HIS A 129 -14.39 -15.30 17.43
N PHE A 130 -14.80 -14.33 16.61
CA PHE A 130 -14.02 -13.13 16.33
C PHE A 130 -14.51 -11.94 17.14
N CYS A 131 -13.58 -11.07 17.53
CA CYS A 131 -13.82 -9.95 18.43
C CYS A 131 -14.90 -9.02 17.89
N GLY A 132 -14.81 -8.60 16.63
CA GLY A 132 -15.74 -7.67 15.99
C GLY A 132 -17.04 -8.29 15.47
N GLU A 133 -17.25 -9.60 15.65
CA GLU A 133 -18.46 -10.29 15.19
C GLU A 133 -19.45 -10.57 16.32
N LEU A 134 -19.01 -10.47 17.59
CA LEU A 134 -19.88 -10.65 18.75
C LEU A 134 -21.01 -9.63 18.77
N SER A 135 -22.19 -10.11 19.17
CA SER A 135 -23.44 -9.36 19.16
C SER A 135 -24.26 -9.61 20.44
N LEU A 136 -25.41 -8.95 20.56
CA LEU A 136 -26.36 -9.21 21.65
C LEU A 136 -26.89 -10.64 21.66
N ASN A 137 -26.89 -11.33 20.51
CA ASN A 137 -27.33 -12.72 20.40
C ASN A 137 -26.33 -13.71 21.03
N ASP A 138 -25.15 -13.23 21.42
CA ASP A 138 -24.08 -14.04 22.00
C ASP A 138 -24.00 -13.93 23.52
N VAL A 139 -24.83 -13.08 24.14
CA VAL A 139 -24.89 -12.92 25.58
C VAL A 139 -25.17 -14.26 26.27
N GLY A 140 -24.36 -14.57 27.28
CA GLY A 140 -24.38 -15.83 28.03
C GLY A 140 -23.49 -16.94 27.45
N LYS A 141 -22.99 -16.81 26.21
CA LYS A 141 -22.11 -17.81 25.61
C LYS A 141 -20.68 -17.72 26.15
N LYS A 142 -20.04 -18.87 26.29
CA LYS A 142 -18.59 -18.98 26.52
C LYS A 142 -17.86 -18.80 25.19
N VAL A 143 -16.82 -17.96 25.18
CA VAL A 143 -16.05 -17.61 23.99
C VAL A 143 -14.56 -17.68 24.27
N GLN A 144 -13.80 -18.11 23.25
CA GLN A 144 -12.34 -18.09 23.21
C GLN A 144 -11.94 -17.10 22.12
N LEU A 145 -11.37 -15.98 22.54
CA LEU A 145 -10.95 -14.90 21.64
C LEU A 145 -9.43 -14.80 21.61
N CYS A 146 -8.87 -14.62 20.42
CA CYS A 146 -7.44 -14.35 20.27
C CYS A 146 -7.25 -13.03 19.53
N GLY A 147 -6.36 -12.16 20.03
CA GLY A 147 -6.15 -10.86 19.43
C GLY A 147 -5.03 -10.06 20.08
N TRP A 148 -5.01 -8.76 19.76
CA TRP A 148 -4.06 -7.79 20.26
C TRP A 148 -4.72 -6.87 21.28
N VAL A 149 -4.02 -6.59 22.38
CA VAL A 149 -4.45 -5.59 23.37
C VAL A 149 -4.38 -4.20 22.76
N ALA A 150 -5.53 -3.66 22.35
CA ALA A 150 -5.62 -2.39 21.64
C ALA A 150 -5.70 -1.19 22.58
N LEU A 151 -6.37 -1.34 23.73
CA LEU A 151 -6.38 -0.38 24.83
C LEU A 151 -6.40 -1.15 26.15
N HIS A 152 -5.86 -0.53 27.19
CA HIS A 152 -5.80 -1.06 28.55
C HIS A 152 -6.09 0.08 29.53
N ARG A 153 -7.05 -0.12 30.43
CA ARG A 153 -7.53 0.89 31.38
C ARG A 153 -7.86 0.24 32.71
N VAL A 154 -7.34 0.82 33.78
CA VAL A 154 -7.62 0.40 35.17
C VAL A 154 -8.49 1.47 35.83
N HIS A 155 -9.63 1.09 36.39
CA HIS A 155 -10.56 2.02 37.06
C HIS A 155 -11.33 1.32 38.19
N GLY A 156 -11.28 1.88 39.40
CA GLY A 156 -12.11 1.43 40.52
C GLY A 156 -11.90 -0.04 40.93
N GLY A 157 -10.69 -0.57 40.79
CA GLY A 157 -10.38 -1.98 41.07
C GLY A 157 -10.73 -2.95 39.94
N LEU A 158 -11.40 -2.50 38.89
CA LEU A 158 -11.65 -3.28 37.68
C LEU A 158 -10.68 -2.86 36.57
N THR A 159 -10.31 -3.84 35.75
CA THR A 159 -9.49 -3.60 34.57
C THR A 159 -10.26 -3.95 33.31
N PHE A 160 -10.22 -3.01 32.37
CA PHE A 160 -10.85 -3.08 31.07
C PHE A 160 -9.77 -3.06 29.99
N LEU A 161 -9.87 -3.99 29.05
CA LEU A 161 -9.04 -4.01 27.86
C LEU A 161 -9.91 -4.04 26.62
N ASN A 162 -9.45 -3.42 25.56
CA ASN A 162 -10.04 -3.62 24.24
C ASN A 162 -9.19 -4.66 23.52
N LEU A 163 -9.78 -5.81 23.21
CA LEU A 163 -9.16 -6.85 22.40
C LEU A 163 -9.52 -6.61 20.94
N ARG A 164 -8.50 -6.51 20.09
CA ARG A 164 -8.65 -6.27 18.64
C ARG A 164 -8.23 -7.49 17.85
N ASP A 165 -9.01 -7.84 16.84
CA ASP A 165 -8.59 -8.71 15.76
C ASP A 165 -8.88 -8.05 14.39
N HIS A 166 -8.80 -8.83 13.32
CA HIS A 166 -9.06 -8.33 11.96
C HIS A 166 -10.53 -7.97 11.67
N THR A 167 -11.48 -8.44 12.49
CA THR A 167 -12.92 -8.17 12.32
C THR A 167 -13.36 -6.93 13.10
N GLY A 168 -12.64 -6.57 14.17
CA GLY A 168 -12.95 -5.40 14.98
C GLY A 168 -12.39 -5.48 16.39
N ILE A 169 -13.05 -4.77 17.31
CA ILE A 169 -12.64 -4.60 18.70
C ILE A 169 -13.79 -5.00 19.61
N VAL A 170 -13.51 -5.75 20.68
CA VAL A 170 -14.44 -6.01 21.79
C VAL A 170 -13.81 -5.59 23.11
N GLN A 171 -14.63 -5.15 24.06
CA GLN A 171 -14.16 -4.90 25.43
C GLN A 171 -14.16 -6.20 26.21
N VAL A 172 -13.09 -6.43 26.93
CA VAL A 172 -12.95 -7.47 27.93
C VAL A 172 -12.79 -6.80 29.29
N THR A 173 -13.46 -7.35 30.28
CA THR A 173 -13.49 -6.87 31.66
C THR A 173 -13.10 -8.00 32.59
N THR A 174 -12.54 -7.65 33.74
CA THR A 174 -12.11 -8.61 34.76
C THR A 174 -13.12 -8.68 35.90
N LEU A 175 -13.22 -9.85 36.53
CA LEU A 175 -13.99 -10.05 37.76
C LEU A 175 -12.99 -10.48 38.85
N PRO A 176 -12.44 -9.55 39.64
CA PRO A 176 -11.36 -9.84 40.59
C PRO A 176 -11.74 -10.88 41.65
N ASP A 177 -13.00 -10.86 42.10
CA ASP A 177 -13.49 -11.76 43.15
C ASP A 177 -13.66 -13.20 42.63
N ASP A 178 -14.10 -13.36 41.38
CA ASP A 178 -14.35 -14.67 40.76
C ASP A 178 -13.08 -15.26 40.11
N PHE A 179 -12.28 -14.41 39.45
CA PHE A 179 -11.12 -14.80 38.64
C PHE A 179 -9.87 -13.93 38.94
N PRO A 180 -9.28 -14.07 40.14
CA PRO A 180 -8.15 -13.23 40.57
C PRO A 180 -6.89 -13.42 39.71
N LEU A 181 -6.64 -14.63 39.20
CA LEU A 181 -5.50 -14.91 38.32
C LEU A 181 -5.63 -14.18 36.97
N ALA A 182 -6.80 -14.26 36.33
CA ALA A 182 -7.07 -13.56 35.08
C ALA A 182 -6.98 -12.03 35.27
N HIS A 183 -7.47 -11.52 36.40
CA HIS A 183 -7.33 -10.11 36.76
C HIS A 183 -5.86 -9.68 36.88
N SER A 184 -5.03 -10.46 37.60
CA SER A 184 -3.60 -10.17 37.73
C SER A 184 -2.88 -10.16 36.38
N VAL A 185 -3.11 -11.18 35.54
CA VAL A 185 -2.49 -11.26 34.21
C VAL A 185 -2.92 -10.08 33.35
N ILE A 186 -4.21 -9.74 33.34
CA ILE A 186 -4.74 -8.60 32.58
C ILE A 186 -4.13 -7.27 33.05
N ASN A 187 -3.92 -7.07 34.34
CA ASN A 187 -3.32 -5.85 34.88
C ASN A 187 -1.91 -5.60 34.35
N ASP A 188 -1.14 -6.67 34.13
CA ASP A 188 0.24 -6.60 33.66
C ASP A 188 0.36 -6.51 32.12
N LEU A 189 -0.74 -6.69 31.39
CA LEU A 189 -0.74 -6.59 29.93
C LEU A 189 -0.36 -5.18 29.45
N ARG A 190 0.47 -5.13 28.40
CA ARG A 190 0.77 -3.87 27.69
C ARG A 190 0.07 -3.86 26.34
N LEU A 191 0.03 -2.67 25.73
CA LEU A 191 -0.50 -2.50 24.39
C LEU A 191 0.22 -3.41 23.39
N GLU A 192 -0.55 -3.93 22.44
CA GLU A 192 -0.15 -4.83 21.36
C GLU A 192 0.38 -6.20 21.81
N TYR A 193 0.22 -6.58 23.09
CA TYR A 193 0.38 -7.97 23.52
C TYR A 193 -0.57 -8.87 22.74
N VAL A 194 -0.09 -10.06 22.36
CA VAL A 194 -0.89 -11.09 21.72
C VAL A 194 -1.42 -12.02 22.80
N VAL A 195 -2.73 -12.10 22.95
CA VAL A 195 -3.38 -12.83 24.03
C VAL A 195 -4.49 -13.73 23.52
N SER A 196 -4.73 -14.82 24.24
CA SER A 196 -5.94 -15.62 24.18
C SER A 196 -6.74 -15.39 25.45
N ILE A 197 -8.05 -15.15 25.32
CA ILE A 197 -8.94 -14.87 26.44
C ILE A 197 -10.12 -15.82 26.34
N GLU A 198 -10.30 -16.64 27.38
CA GLU A 198 -11.54 -17.36 27.62
C GLU A 198 -12.45 -16.50 28.49
N GLY A 199 -13.73 -16.40 28.13
CA GLY A 199 -14.67 -15.63 28.93
C GLY A 199 -16.13 -15.87 28.56
N VAL A 200 -17.01 -15.16 29.26
CA VAL A 200 -18.46 -15.18 29.02
C VAL A 200 -18.90 -13.83 28.49
N VAL A 201 -19.67 -13.83 27.40
CA VAL A 201 -20.25 -12.60 26.85
C VAL A 201 -21.37 -12.11 27.77
N ARG A 202 -21.33 -10.84 28.14
CA ARG A 202 -22.38 -10.19 28.94
C ARG A 202 -22.82 -8.88 28.29
N SER A 203 -24.06 -8.48 28.58
CA SER A 203 -24.52 -7.13 28.24
C SER A 203 -23.77 -6.11 29.10
N ARG A 204 -23.41 -4.99 28.50
CA ARG A 204 -22.85 -3.87 29.26
C ARG A 204 -23.94 -3.23 30.13
N PRO A 205 -23.59 -2.73 31.32
CA PRO A 205 -24.45 -1.80 32.05
C PRO A 205 -24.86 -0.62 31.17
N ASN A 206 -26.11 -0.15 31.29
CA ASN A 206 -26.69 0.91 30.45
C ASN A 206 -25.82 2.18 30.38
N GLU A 207 -25.17 2.54 31.47
CA GLU A 207 -24.29 3.71 31.60
C GLU A 207 -22.95 3.56 30.84
N SER A 208 -22.56 2.33 30.49
CA SER A 208 -21.26 1.98 29.90
C SER A 208 -21.35 1.54 28.42
N ILE A 209 -22.54 1.67 27.82
CA ILE A 209 -22.77 1.34 26.41
C ILE A 209 -22.01 2.33 25.51
N ASN A 210 -21.19 1.79 24.61
CA ASN A 210 -20.45 2.60 23.64
C ASN A 210 -21.06 2.51 22.24
N LYS A 211 -21.97 3.43 21.89
CA LYS A 211 -22.63 3.43 20.57
C LYS A 211 -21.69 3.62 19.37
N LYS A 212 -20.44 4.05 19.58
CA LYS A 212 -19.44 4.20 18.51
C LYS A 212 -18.76 2.88 18.13
N MET A 213 -18.90 1.84 18.96
CA MET A 213 -18.33 0.52 18.70
C MET A 213 -19.42 -0.46 18.25
N LYS A 214 -19.15 -1.27 17.22
CA LYS A 214 -20.07 -2.32 16.76
C LYS A 214 -20.47 -3.28 17.89
N THR A 215 -19.53 -3.66 18.73
CA THR A 215 -19.75 -4.52 19.91
C THR A 215 -20.00 -3.72 21.19
N GLY A 216 -20.38 -2.45 21.07
CA GLY A 216 -20.44 -1.52 22.20
C GLY A 216 -21.56 -1.75 23.20
N PHE A 217 -22.48 -2.67 22.88
CA PHE A 217 -23.57 -3.11 23.76
C PHE A 217 -23.20 -4.33 24.62
N ILE A 218 -22.09 -5.00 24.29
CA ILE A 218 -21.61 -6.21 24.97
C ILE A 218 -20.17 -6.04 25.46
N GLU A 219 -19.79 -6.89 26.38
CA GLU A 219 -18.41 -7.08 26.82
C GLU A 219 -18.18 -8.54 27.19
N VAL A 220 -16.92 -8.96 27.31
CA VAL A 220 -16.56 -10.32 27.71
C VAL A 220 -15.95 -10.28 29.10
N ALA A 221 -16.57 -10.96 30.07
CA ALA A 221 -15.97 -11.20 31.37
C ALA A 221 -14.91 -12.29 31.22
N ALA A 222 -13.64 -11.94 31.43
CA ALA A 222 -12.53 -12.87 31.31
C ALA A 222 -12.48 -13.83 32.49
N ASN A 223 -12.41 -15.12 32.17
CA ASN A 223 -12.23 -16.20 33.13
C ASN A 223 -10.75 -16.63 33.17
N GLU A 224 -10.13 -16.76 31.99
CA GLU A 224 -8.75 -17.20 31.83
C GLU A 224 -8.07 -16.40 30.71
N VAL A 225 -6.79 -16.09 30.91
CA VAL A 225 -5.99 -15.32 29.95
C VAL A 225 -4.62 -15.95 29.78
N HIS A 226 -4.27 -16.22 28.52
CA HIS A 226 -2.95 -16.69 28.14
C HIS A 226 -2.25 -15.63 27.30
N VAL A 227 -1.03 -15.25 27.70
CA VAL A 227 -0.15 -14.40 26.89
C VAL A 227 0.53 -15.28 25.85
N LEU A 228 0.12 -15.17 24.59
CA LEU A 228 0.72 -15.91 23.48
C LEU A 228 2.04 -15.29 23.04
N ASN A 229 2.15 -13.97 23.11
CA ASN A 229 3.38 -13.24 22.82
C ASN A 229 3.39 -11.88 23.50
N SER A 230 4.47 -11.57 24.23
CA SER A 230 4.66 -10.31 24.94
C SER A 230 5.36 -9.26 24.07
N VAL A 231 5.00 -7.99 24.26
CA VAL A 231 5.74 -6.86 23.69
C VAL A 231 6.84 -6.46 24.67
N ASN A 232 8.09 -6.70 24.26
CA ASN A 232 9.28 -6.48 25.10
C ASN A 232 9.96 -5.13 24.84
N SER A 233 9.61 -4.44 23.75
CA SER A 233 10.18 -3.15 23.36
C SER A 233 9.14 -2.04 23.36
N LYS A 234 9.59 -0.78 23.42
CA LYS A 234 8.70 0.37 23.29
C LYS A 234 8.10 0.42 21.88
N LEU A 235 6.78 0.60 21.79
CA LEU A 235 6.09 0.74 20.50
C LEU A 235 6.57 2.02 19.77
N PRO A 236 6.86 1.95 18.47
CA PRO A 236 7.31 3.11 17.69
C PRO A 236 6.19 4.14 17.49
N PHE A 237 4.93 3.70 17.55
CA PHE A 237 3.73 4.54 17.58
C PHE A 237 2.54 3.73 18.13
N LEU A 238 1.48 4.41 18.52
CA LEU A 238 0.23 3.78 18.95
C LEU A 238 -0.60 3.33 17.75
N VAL A 239 -1.03 2.07 17.74
CA VAL A 239 -1.87 1.52 16.66
C VAL A 239 -3.32 1.99 16.78
N THR A 240 -3.84 1.99 18.01
CA THR A 240 -5.20 2.45 18.32
C THR A 240 -5.12 3.89 18.78
N THR A 241 -5.34 4.82 17.85
CA THR A 241 -5.63 6.22 18.19
C THR A 241 -7.13 6.37 18.35
N SER A 242 -7.60 7.01 19.43
CA SER A 242 -8.92 7.63 19.41
C SER A 242 -9.03 8.53 18.18
N ASP A 243 -10.23 8.62 17.58
CA ASP A 243 -10.53 9.31 16.32
C ASP A 243 -10.07 10.79 16.17
N ASP A 244 -9.35 11.35 17.15
CA ASP A 244 -8.88 12.73 17.18
C ASP A 244 -7.37 12.91 17.45
N ALA A 245 -6.55 11.85 17.50
CA ALA A 245 -5.11 12.04 17.59
C ALA A 245 -4.55 12.47 16.22
N LYS A 246 -4.61 13.78 15.99
CA LYS A 246 -3.80 14.58 15.04
C LYS A 246 -2.28 14.44 15.29
N ASP A 247 -1.81 13.34 15.84
CA ASP A 247 -0.40 13.01 15.72
C ASP A 247 -0.19 12.61 14.27
N SER A 248 0.31 13.55 13.48
CA SER A 248 0.81 13.30 12.14
C SER A 248 2.00 12.35 12.26
N LEU A 249 1.73 11.06 12.46
CA LEU A 249 2.74 10.02 12.43
C LEU A 249 3.45 10.16 11.10
N LYS A 250 4.74 10.49 11.17
CA LYS A 250 5.57 10.67 9.97
C LYS A 250 5.47 9.40 9.13
N GLU A 251 5.22 9.58 7.84
CA GLU A 251 5.08 8.48 6.89
C GLU A 251 6.30 7.55 6.92
N GLU A 252 7.49 8.11 7.06
CA GLU A 252 8.75 7.37 7.22
C GLU A 252 8.67 6.31 8.35
N ILE A 253 8.14 6.67 9.52
CA ILE A 253 8.02 5.75 10.66
C ILE A 253 6.99 4.66 10.34
N ARG A 254 5.87 5.04 9.70
CA ARG A 254 4.81 4.10 9.32
C ARG A 254 5.30 3.08 8.30
N LEU A 255 6.10 3.49 7.32
CA LEU A 255 6.70 2.62 6.32
C LEU A 255 7.80 1.73 6.91
N ARG A 256 8.65 2.28 7.80
CA ARG A 256 9.67 1.49 8.51
C ARG A 256 9.07 0.38 9.37
N TYR A 257 7.93 0.63 10.00
CA TYR A 257 7.21 -0.36 10.82
C TYR A 257 5.88 -0.77 10.16
N ARG A 258 5.90 -1.05 8.86
CA ARG A 258 4.68 -1.31 8.08
C ARG A 258 3.85 -2.47 8.61
N CYS A 259 4.48 -3.51 9.15
CA CYS A 259 3.76 -4.63 9.78
C CYS A 259 2.85 -4.17 10.93
N LEU A 260 3.26 -3.13 11.67
CA LEU A 260 2.47 -2.54 12.75
C LEU A 260 1.42 -1.56 12.19
N ASP A 261 1.77 -0.75 11.19
CA ASP A 261 0.84 0.20 10.56
C ASP A 261 -0.34 -0.52 9.88
N LEU A 262 -0.12 -1.71 9.32
CA LEU A 262 -1.16 -2.56 8.73
C LEU A 262 -2.19 -3.07 9.74
N ARG A 263 -1.90 -3.02 11.07
CA ARG A 263 -2.88 -3.35 12.11
C ARG A 263 -3.91 -2.24 12.35
N ARG A 264 -3.64 -1.03 11.87
CA ARG A 264 -4.57 0.10 12.01
C ARG A 264 -5.82 -0.16 11.19
N GLN A 265 -6.97 0.22 11.73
CA GLN A 265 -8.28 -0.02 11.10
C GLN A 265 -8.37 0.55 9.68
N GLN A 266 -7.86 1.76 9.45
CA GLN A 266 -7.84 2.38 8.13
C GLN A 266 -7.03 1.55 7.11
N MET A 267 -5.84 1.09 7.50
CA MET A 267 -4.99 0.30 6.60
C MET A 267 -5.59 -1.08 6.31
N ASN A 268 -6.11 -1.75 7.34
CA ASN A 268 -6.80 -3.01 7.20
C ASN A 268 -8.01 -2.87 6.26
N PHE A 269 -8.84 -1.84 6.47
CA PHE A 269 -9.97 -1.51 5.61
C PHE A 269 -9.55 -1.32 4.15
N ASN A 270 -8.49 -0.54 3.89
CA ASN A 270 -8.01 -0.29 2.53
C ASN A 270 -7.56 -1.58 1.82
N ILE A 271 -6.85 -2.47 2.51
CA ILE A 271 -6.40 -3.76 1.95
C ILE A 271 -7.59 -4.69 1.68
N LEU A 272 -8.53 -4.80 2.63
CA LEU A 272 -9.75 -5.60 2.44
C LEU A 272 -10.65 -5.03 1.33
N LEU A 273 -10.73 -3.70 1.20
CA LEU A 273 -11.43 -3.03 0.12
C LEU A 273 -10.82 -3.40 -1.23
N ARG A 274 -9.49 -3.30 -1.36
CA ARG A 274 -8.78 -3.75 -2.57
C ARG A 274 -9.08 -5.22 -2.90
N HIS A 275 -9.05 -6.11 -1.90
CA HIS A 275 -9.40 -7.52 -2.09
C HIS A 275 -10.83 -7.69 -2.64
N LYS A 276 -11.82 -7.00 -2.05
CA LYS A 276 -13.22 -7.05 -2.50
C LYS A 276 -13.38 -6.55 -3.93
N VAL A 277 -12.74 -5.42 -4.27
CA VAL A 277 -12.74 -4.85 -5.63
C VAL A 277 -12.18 -5.85 -6.63
N VAL A 278 -10.98 -6.39 -6.38
CA VAL A 278 -10.35 -7.35 -7.29
C VAL A 278 -11.18 -8.63 -7.43
N LYS A 279 -11.74 -9.14 -6.32
CA LYS A 279 -12.64 -10.30 -6.35
C LYS A 279 -13.87 -10.05 -7.22
N LEU A 280 -14.49 -8.87 -7.11
CA LEU A 280 -15.63 -8.50 -7.92
C LEU A 280 -15.27 -8.39 -9.41
N ILE A 281 -14.15 -7.73 -9.73
CA ILE A 281 -13.65 -7.61 -11.10
C ILE A 281 -13.47 -8.99 -11.73
N ARG A 282 -12.77 -9.91 -11.05
CA ARG A 282 -12.56 -11.29 -11.54
C ARG A 282 -13.88 -11.96 -11.88
N ARG A 283 -14.80 -11.99 -10.91
CA ARG A 283 -16.12 -12.62 -11.10
C ARG A 283 -16.92 -12.00 -12.23
N HIS A 284 -16.86 -10.67 -12.38
CA HIS A 284 -17.60 -10.02 -13.46
C HIS A 284 -17.02 -10.37 -14.83
N LEU A 285 -15.69 -10.33 -14.98
CA LEU A 285 -15.03 -10.69 -16.23
C LEU A 285 -15.22 -12.17 -16.59
N GLU A 286 -15.09 -13.06 -15.61
CA GLU A 286 -15.22 -14.52 -15.79
C GLU A 286 -16.68 -14.97 -15.95
N ASP A 287 -17.52 -14.71 -14.94
CA ASP A 287 -18.87 -15.28 -14.84
C ASP A 287 -19.83 -14.64 -15.87
N ILE A 288 -19.64 -13.35 -16.21
CA ILE A 288 -20.57 -12.59 -17.07
C ILE A 288 -20.03 -12.44 -18.50
N HIS A 289 -18.75 -12.09 -18.65
CA HIS A 289 -18.19 -11.77 -19.98
C HIS A 289 -17.35 -12.91 -20.58
N GLY A 290 -17.07 -13.98 -19.84
CA GLY A 290 -16.35 -15.16 -20.33
C GLY A 290 -14.87 -14.93 -20.59
N PHE A 291 -14.24 -13.99 -19.88
CA PHE A 291 -12.79 -13.79 -19.94
C PHE A 291 -12.03 -14.92 -19.26
N VAL A 292 -10.80 -15.16 -19.71
CA VAL A 292 -9.90 -16.15 -19.13
C VAL A 292 -8.70 -15.45 -18.49
N GLU A 293 -8.42 -15.73 -17.21
CA GLU A 293 -7.20 -15.23 -16.53
C GLU A 293 -6.00 -16.04 -17.03
N ILE A 294 -5.07 -15.40 -17.73
CA ILE A 294 -3.86 -16.05 -18.25
C ILE A 294 -2.63 -15.34 -17.67
N GLU A 295 -1.71 -16.10 -17.07
CA GLU A 295 -0.49 -15.52 -16.54
C GLU A 295 0.56 -15.32 -17.63
N THR A 296 1.11 -14.11 -17.73
CA THR A 296 2.22 -13.79 -18.65
C THR A 296 3.55 -13.69 -17.90
N PRO A 297 4.68 -14.06 -18.53
CA PRO A 297 5.98 -14.10 -17.84
C PRO A 297 6.51 -12.71 -17.47
N ILE A 298 7.15 -12.63 -16.30
CA ILE A 298 7.78 -11.39 -15.79
C ILE A 298 9.20 -11.20 -16.35
N LEU A 299 9.96 -12.28 -16.59
CA LEU A 299 11.30 -12.16 -17.16
C LEU A 299 11.19 -12.15 -18.68
N SER A 300 11.11 -10.95 -19.25
CA SER A 300 10.90 -10.74 -20.68
C SER A 300 12.13 -10.11 -21.35
N ARG A 301 12.05 -9.87 -22.66
CA ARG A 301 13.08 -9.11 -23.39
C ARG A 301 12.75 -7.62 -23.31
N SER A 302 13.77 -6.78 -23.15
CA SER A 302 13.59 -5.33 -23.18
C SER A 302 13.06 -4.86 -24.54
N THR A 303 12.10 -3.95 -24.51
CA THR A 303 11.58 -3.23 -25.66
C THR A 303 11.99 -1.76 -25.54
N PRO A 304 12.70 -1.17 -26.51
CA PRO A 304 13.32 0.15 -26.37
C PRO A 304 12.32 1.33 -26.36
N GLU A 305 11.01 1.06 -26.48
CA GLU A 305 9.95 2.07 -26.48
C GLU A 305 9.22 2.10 -25.13
N GLY A 306 8.75 3.29 -24.73
CA GLY A 306 8.01 3.49 -23.48
C GLY A 306 8.87 4.08 -22.35
N ALA A 307 8.72 3.54 -21.14
CA ALA A 307 9.51 3.92 -19.97
C ALA A 307 10.86 3.18 -19.94
N ARG A 308 11.69 3.45 -18.93
CA ARG A 308 12.89 2.63 -18.67
C ARG A 308 12.52 1.29 -18.00
N ASP A 309 13.16 0.22 -18.44
CA ASP A 309 12.99 -1.13 -17.88
C ASP A 309 13.92 -1.39 -16.68
N TYR A 310 13.41 -2.11 -15.68
CA TYR A 310 14.27 -2.78 -14.70
C TYR A 310 14.95 -4.00 -15.34
N LEU A 311 16.27 -4.10 -15.16
CA LEU A 311 17.07 -5.19 -15.72
C LEU A 311 17.41 -6.26 -14.68
N VAL A 312 17.31 -7.52 -15.08
CA VAL A 312 17.70 -8.68 -14.28
C VAL A 312 18.82 -9.43 -15.00
N PRO A 313 20.07 -9.44 -14.48
CA PRO A 313 21.19 -10.09 -15.15
C PRO A 313 21.01 -11.61 -15.23
N SER A 314 21.29 -12.19 -16.40
CA SER A 314 21.22 -13.63 -16.60
C SER A 314 22.48 -14.32 -16.09
N ARG A 315 22.33 -15.23 -15.12
CA ARG A 315 23.43 -16.10 -14.68
C ARG A 315 23.86 -17.08 -15.78
N VAL A 316 22.90 -17.53 -16.60
CA VAL A 316 23.11 -18.62 -17.58
C VAL A 316 23.75 -18.09 -18.87
N GLN A 317 23.43 -16.85 -19.26
CA GLN A 317 23.92 -16.22 -20.48
C GLN A 317 24.67 -14.94 -20.12
N PRO A 318 25.99 -15.02 -19.84
CA PRO A 318 26.80 -13.87 -19.47
C PRO A 318 26.70 -12.73 -20.49
N GLY A 319 26.56 -11.49 -20.02
CA GLY A 319 26.40 -10.31 -20.87
C GLY A 319 24.98 -10.04 -21.37
N THR A 320 24.00 -10.87 -20.99
CA THR A 320 22.58 -10.67 -21.32
C THR A 320 21.73 -10.39 -20.09
N PHE A 321 20.60 -9.72 -20.30
CA PHE A 321 19.69 -9.26 -19.26
C PHE A 321 18.26 -9.57 -19.67
N TYR A 322 17.44 -9.93 -18.68
CA TYR A 322 15.99 -9.86 -18.79
C TYR A 322 15.52 -8.45 -18.42
N ALA A 323 14.33 -8.09 -18.86
CA ALA A 323 13.63 -6.88 -18.48
C ALA A 323 12.31 -7.23 -17.81
N LEU A 324 12.00 -6.53 -16.71
CA LEU A 324 10.70 -6.61 -16.06
C LEU A 324 9.68 -5.82 -16.90
N PRO A 325 8.46 -6.35 -17.14
CA PRO A 325 7.51 -5.75 -18.07
C PRO A 325 6.87 -4.49 -17.50
N GLN A 326 6.75 -3.47 -18.34
CA GLN A 326 5.97 -2.27 -18.07
C GLN A 326 4.46 -2.52 -18.12
N SER A 327 4.06 -3.54 -18.89
CA SER A 327 2.72 -4.13 -18.99
C SER A 327 2.81 -5.44 -19.78
N PRO A 328 1.80 -6.33 -19.73
CA PRO A 328 1.73 -7.53 -20.58
C PRO A 328 1.40 -7.27 -22.07
N GLN A 329 1.60 -6.04 -22.57
CA GLN A 329 1.10 -5.59 -23.88
C GLN A 329 1.45 -6.50 -25.06
N LEU A 330 2.70 -6.99 -25.17
CA LEU A 330 3.06 -7.90 -26.26
C LEU A 330 2.46 -9.30 -26.08
N PHE A 331 2.37 -9.78 -24.83
CA PHE A 331 1.83 -11.09 -24.53
C PHE A 331 0.33 -11.16 -24.79
N LYS A 332 -0.44 -10.14 -24.41
CA LYS A 332 -1.89 -10.12 -24.69
C LYS A 332 -2.17 -10.09 -26.18
N GLN A 333 -1.36 -9.39 -26.97
CA GLN A 333 -1.45 -9.43 -28.44
C GLN A 333 -1.14 -10.83 -28.99
N MET A 334 -0.10 -11.49 -28.49
CA MET A 334 0.21 -12.88 -28.86
C MET A 334 -0.93 -13.85 -28.49
N LEU A 335 -1.61 -13.64 -27.36
CA LEU A 335 -2.76 -14.44 -26.95
C LEU A 335 -3.95 -14.26 -27.92
N MET A 336 -4.20 -13.04 -28.39
CA MET A 336 -5.22 -12.81 -29.43
C MET A 336 -4.85 -13.55 -30.72
N VAL A 337 -3.58 -13.50 -31.14
CA VAL A 337 -3.09 -14.24 -32.32
C VAL A 337 -3.17 -15.76 -32.12
N ALA A 338 -2.96 -16.25 -30.89
CA ALA A 338 -3.05 -17.66 -30.54
C ALA A 338 -4.49 -18.20 -30.52
N GLY A 339 -5.49 -17.34 -30.72
CA GLY A 339 -6.90 -17.73 -30.79
C GLY A 339 -7.65 -17.65 -29.46
N PHE A 340 -7.07 -17.03 -28.42
CA PHE A 340 -7.84 -16.68 -27.23
C PHE A 340 -8.75 -15.49 -27.56
N ASP A 341 -10.06 -15.66 -27.36
CA ASP A 341 -11.05 -14.63 -27.70
C ASP A 341 -11.07 -13.48 -26.69
N LYS A 342 -10.95 -13.78 -25.39
CA LYS A 342 -11.00 -12.80 -24.30
C LYS A 342 -9.99 -13.15 -23.21
N TYR A 343 -9.04 -12.25 -23.02
CA TYR A 343 -7.95 -12.38 -22.06
C TYR A 343 -8.05 -11.30 -21.00
N TYR A 344 -7.79 -11.66 -19.74
CA TYR A 344 -7.48 -10.67 -18.72
C TYR A 344 -6.38 -11.15 -17.78
N GLN A 345 -5.76 -10.20 -17.07
CA GLN A 345 -4.81 -10.50 -16.00
C GLN A 345 -4.76 -9.37 -14.97
N VAL A 346 -4.70 -9.70 -13.69
CA VAL A 346 -4.30 -8.76 -12.64
C VAL A 346 -2.77 -8.77 -12.52
N ALA A 347 -2.10 -8.08 -13.45
CA ALA A 347 -0.66 -8.15 -13.68
C ALA A 347 0.16 -7.23 -12.76
N ARG A 348 1.37 -7.67 -12.40
CA ARG A 348 2.40 -6.81 -11.79
C ARG A 348 3.22 -6.15 -12.91
N CYS A 349 3.38 -4.84 -12.80
CA CYS A 349 4.06 -4.01 -13.80
C CYS A 349 5.15 -3.18 -13.14
N PHE A 350 6.23 -2.95 -13.87
CA PHE A 350 7.45 -2.35 -13.37
C PHE A 350 7.90 -1.20 -14.27
N ARG A 351 8.24 -0.03 -13.70
CA ARG A 351 8.76 1.12 -14.43
C ARG A 351 9.90 1.76 -13.65
N ASP A 352 11.08 1.88 -14.27
CA ASP A 352 12.25 2.51 -13.68
C ASP A 352 12.25 4.03 -13.93
N GLU A 353 11.23 4.70 -13.38
CA GLU A 353 10.98 6.13 -13.50
C GLU A 353 10.93 6.81 -12.12
N ASP A 354 11.12 8.12 -12.09
CA ASP A 354 10.99 8.90 -10.86
C ASP A 354 9.57 8.80 -10.26
N LEU A 355 9.53 8.67 -8.93
CA LEU A 355 8.30 8.46 -8.18
C LEU A 355 7.47 9.74 -8.04
N ARG A 356 6.16 9.57 -7.89
CA ARG A 356 5.20 10.63 -7.54
C ARG A 356 4.20 10.09 -6.51
N ALA A 357 3.36 10.96 -5.96
CA ALA A 357 2.34 10.57 -4.99
C ALA A 357 1.44 9.41 -5.49
N ASP A 358 1.18 9.36 -6.79
CA ASP A 358 0.36 8.38 -7.50
C ASP A 358 1.18 7.37 -8.33
N ARG A 359 2.53 7.42 -8.28
CA ARG A 359 3.41 6.59 -9.13
C ARG A 359 4.44 5.84 -8.30
N GLN A 360 4.36 4.53 -8.38
CA GLN A 360 5.27 3.58 -7.73
C GLN A 360 6.02 2.76 -8.78
N PRO A 361 7.24 2.29 -8.48
CA PRO A 361 8.07 1.60 -9.47
C PRO A 361 7.52 0.20 -9.76
N GLU A 362 6.83 -0.39 -8.79
CA GLU A 362 6.02 -1.60 -8.94
C GLU A 362 4.56 -1.25 -8.66
N PHE A 363 3.67 -1.61 -9.59
CA PHE A 363 2.24 -1.39 -9.44
C PHE A 363 1.46 -2.56 -10.06
N THR A 364 0.15 -2.55 -9.86
CA THR A 364 -0.75 -3.61 -10.36
C THR A 364 -1.69 -3.01 -11.39
N GLN A 365 -1.83 -3.68 -12.53
CA GLN A 365 -2.80 -3.32 -13.56
C GLN A 365 -3.86 -4.42 -13.69
N LEU A 366 -5.08 -4.01 -14.01
CA LEU A 366 -6.03 -4.88 -14.68
C LEU A 366 -5.75 -4.74 -16.18
N ASP A 367 -5.13 -5.76 -16.76
CA ASP A 367 -4.89 -5.83 -18.19
C ASP A 367 -5.96 -6.71 -18.85
N MET A 368 -6.47 -6.27 -19.99
CA MET A 368 -7.56 -6.93 -20.72
C MET A 368 -7.30 -6.80 -22.22
N GLU A 369 -7.71 -7.80 -22.97
CA GLU A 369 -7.69 -7.81 -24.44
C GLU A 369 -8.82 -8.68 -24.98
N MET A 370 -9.40 -8.29 -26.11
CA MET A 370 -10.50 -9.01 -26.77
C MET A 370 -10.26 -9.09 -28.28
N ALA A 371 -10.48 -10.26 -28.87
CA ALA A 371 -10.41 -10.46 -30.30
C ALA A 371 -11.68 -9.92 -30.99
N PHE A 372 -11.55 -9.50 -32.24
CA PHE A 372 -12.67 -9.10 -33.11
C PHE A 372 -13.64 -8.06 -32.52
N THR A 373 -13.19 -7.25 -31.57
CA THR A 373 -14.05 -6.33 -30.81
C THR A 373 -13.77 -4.87 -31.21
N PRO A 374 -14.78 -4.10 -31.63
CA PRO A 374 -14.60 -2.68 -31.94
C PRO A 374 -14.46 -1.83 -30.67
N LEU A 375 -13.97 -0.59 -30.84
CA LEU A 375 -13.73 0.34 -29.73
C LEU A 375 -14.96 0.56 -28.85
N GLU A 376 -16.15 0.74 -29.43
CA GLU A 376 -17.38 1.04 -28.69
C GLU A 376 -17.79 -0.08 -27.73
N ASP A 377 -17.60 -1.34 -28.15
CA ASP A 377 -17.92 -2.49 -27.31
C ASP A 377 -16.91 -2.61 -26.16
N MET A 378 -15.63 -2.33 -26.41
CA MET A 378 -14.62 -2.25 -25.35
C MET A 378 -14.91 -1.14 -24.35
N LEU A 379 -15.32 0.05 -24.81
CA LEU A 379 -15.70 1.15 -23.93
C LEU A 379 -16.91 0.77 -23.08
N THR A 380 -17.95 0.21 -23.70
CA THR A 380 -19.17 -0.21 -23.01
C THR A 380 -18.87 -1.21 -21.89
N LEU A 381 -18.03 -2.22 -22.16
CA LEU A 381 -17.60 -3.19 -21.17
C LEU A 381 -16.83 -2.54 -20.00
N ASN A 382 -15.88 -1.65 -20.30
CA ASN A 382 -15.11 -0.98 -19.25
C ASN A 382 -16.00 -0.07 -18.40
N GLU A 383 -16.92 0.68 -19.01
CA GLU A 383 -17.87 1.51 -18.29
C GLU A 383 -18.80 0.67 -17.40
N GLU A 384 -19.31 -0.47 -17.90
CA GLU A 384 -20.12 -1.41 -17.14
C GLU A 384 -19.37 -1.95 -15.93
N LEU A 385 -18.14 -2.41 -16.12
CA LEU A 385 -17.28 -2.91 -15.04
C LEU A 385 -17.06 -1.84 -13.97
N ILE A 386 -16.75 -0.60 -14.35
CA ILE A 386 -16.55 0.51 -13.40
C ILE A 386 -17.85 0.81 -12.66
N ARG A 387 -18.99 0.93 -13.36
CA ARG A 387 -20.31 1.13 -12.74
C ARG A 387 -20.63 0.03 -11.73
N LYS A 388 -20.41 -1.23 -12.11
CA LYS A 388 -20.65 -2.40 -11.26
C LYS A 388 -19.82 -2.36 -9.98
N VAL A 389 -18.52 -2.03 -10.09
CA VAL A 389 -17.63 -1.88 -8.93
C VAL A 389 -18.11 -0.76 -8.01
N PHE A 390 -18.43 0.42 -8.52
CA PHE A 390 -18.90 1.53 -7.69
C PHE A 390 -20.24 1.25 -7.03
N LEU A 391 -21.18 0.63 -7.75
CA LEU A 391 -22.49 0.28 -7.22
C LEU A 391 -22.37 -0.76 -6.09
N GLU A 392 -21.66 -1.87 -6.30
CA GLU A 392 -21.60 -2.93 -5.29
C GLU A 392 -20.71 -2.60 -4.09
N ILE A 393 -19.61 -1.89 -4.31
CA ILE A 393 -18.62 -1.62 -3.26
C ILE A 393 -18.97 -0.36 -2.47
N LYS A 394 -19.53 0.67 -3.12
CA LYS A 394 -19.83 1.96 -2.51
C LYS A 394 -21.32 2.32 -2.49
N GLY A 395 -22.18 1.60 -3.22
CA GLY A 395 -23.59 1.99 -3.35
C GLY A 395 -23.78 3.26 -4.17
N VAL A 396 -22.82 3.61 -5.03
CA VAL A 396 -22.86 4.83 -5.85
C VAL A 396 -23.22 4.47 -7.27
N GLU A 397 -24.31 5.04 -7.77
CA GLU A 397 -24.70 4.98 -9.16
C GLU A 397 -23.91 6.02 -9.96
N LEU A 398 -23.17 5.56 -10.97
CA LEU A 398 -22.45 6.42 -11.91
C LEU A 398 -23.26 6.60 -13.21
N PRO A 399 -23.01 7.68 -13.99
CA PRO A 399 -23.73 7.94 -15.24
C PRO A 399 -23.68 6.77 -16.24
N ASN A 400 -24.71 6.65 -17.07
CA ASN A 400 -24.78 5.67 -18.15
C ASN A 400 -25.39 6.31 -19.42
N PRO A 401 -24.61 6.51 -20.51
CA PRO A 401 -23.17 6.24 -20.64
C PRO A 401 -22.33 7.28 -19.87
N PHE A 402 -21.01 7.06 -19.77
CA PHE A 402 -20.12 8.10 -19.27
C PHE A 402 -20.02 9.28 -20.24
N PRO A 403 -19.89 10.53 -19.74
CA PRO A 403 -19.63 11.68 -20.60
C PRO A 403 -18.33 11.48 -21.39
N ARG A 404 -18.37 11.77 -22.69
CA ARG A 404 -17.23 11.62 -23.58
C ARG A 404 -16.75 12.98 -24.04
N LEU A 405 -15.42 13.15 -24.03
CA LEU A 405 -14.73 14.29 -24.60
C LEU A 405 -13.66 13.78 -25.55
N THR A 406 -13.56 14.41 -26.71
CA THR A 406 -12.38 14.24 -27.55
C THR A 406 -11.17 14.88 -26.88
N TYR A 407 -9.97 14.43 -27.24
CA TYR A 407 -8.72 15.04 -26.75
C TYR A 407 -8.68 16.55 -27.02
N ALA A 408 -9.11 16.97 -28.22
CA ALA A 408 -9.14 18.39 -28.59
C ALA A 408 -10.09 19.20 -27.69
N GLU A 409 -11.28 18.67 -27.38
CA GLU A 409 -12.20 19.33 -26.46
C GLU A 409 -11.64 19.40 -25.03
N ALA A 410 -11.04 18.32 -24.54
CA ALA A 410 -10.45 18.27 -23.20
C ALA A 410 -9.31 19.29 -23.05
N MET A 411 -8.41 19.37 -24.03
CA MET A 411 -7.33 20.35 -24.04
C MET A 411 -7.84 21.79 -24.18
N ASN A 412 -8.81 22.03 -25.05
CA ASN A 412 -9.34 23.38 -25.26
C ASN A 412 -10.14 23.91 -24.07
N ARG A 413 -10.94 23.05 -23.41
CA ARG A 413 -11.82 23.44 -22.30
C ARG A 413 -11.16 23.34 -20.94
N TYR A 414 -10.14 22.51 -20.75
CA TYR A 414 -9.54 22.27 -19.44
C TYR A 414 -8.01 22.31 -19.42
N GLY A 415 -7.34 22.32 -20.57
CA GLY A 415 -5.87 22.31 -20.65
C GLY A 415 -5.24 21.01 -20.14
N SER A 416 -6.03 19.93 -20.07
CA SER A 416 -5.64 18.64 -19.52
C SER A 416 -6.35 17.51 -20.27
N ASP A 417 -5.65 16.42 -20.55
CA ASP A 417 -6.16 15.18 -21.13
C ASP A 417 -6.86 14.27 -20.09
N ARG A 418 -6.78 14.65 -18.81
CA ARG A 418 -7.46 14.05 -17.66
C ARG A 418 -8.14 15.15 -16.84
N PRO A 419 -9.18 15.79 -17.38
CA PRO A 419 -9.81 16.95 -16.74
C PRO A 419 -10.54 16.54 -15.46
N ASP A 420 -10.44 17.38 -14.43
CA ASP A 420 -11.26 17.26 -13.23
C ASP A 420 -12.60 17.97 -13.44
N THR A 421 -13.62 17.22 -13.86
CA THR A 421 -14.95 17.75 -14.19
C THR A 421 -15.82 18.00 -12.96
N ARG A 422 -15.27 17.93 -11.74
CA ARG A 422 -16.00 18.29 -10.51
C ARG A 422 -16.13 19.81 -10.34
N PHE A 423 -15.30 20.57 -11.06
CA PHE A 423 -15.29 22.03 -11.04
C PHE A 423 -15.81 22.58 -12.36
N ASP A 424 -16.76 23.50 -12.31
CA ASP A 424 -17.32 24.17 -13.50
C ASP A 424 -16.41 25.30 -14.05
N LEU A 425 -15.09 25.12 -13.97
CA LEU A 425 -14.09 26.09 -14.40
C LEU A 425 -13.46 25.66 -15.72
N GLU A 426 -14.00 26.20 -16.82
CA GLU A 426 -13.51 25.94 -18.17
C GLU A 426 -12.64 27.08 -18.71
N LEU A 427 -11.59 26.72 -19.44
CA LEU A 427 -10.84 27.61 -20.31
C LEU A 427 -11.73 28.06 -21.46
N LYS A 428 -11.67 29.36 -21.77
CA LYS A 428 -12.33 29.96 -22.93
C LYS A 428 -11.29 30.61 -23.81
N ASP A 429 -11.27 30.24 -25.08
CA ASP A 429 -10.46 30.92 -26.08
C ASP A 429 -11.02 32.34 -26.30
N VAL A 430 -10.14 33.33 -26.20
CA VAL A 430 -10.46 34.76 -26.38
C VAL A 430 -9.69 35.38 -27.54
N MET A 431 -9.00 34.59 -28.37
CA MET A 431 -8.21 35.10 -29.51
C MET A 431 -9.03 35.98 -30.46
N LEU A 432 -10.32 35.69 -30.64
CA LEU A 432 -11.23 36.51 -31.46
C LEU A 432 -11.48 37.93 -30.91
N PHE A 433 -11.17 38.20 -29.64
CA PHE A 433 -11.37 39.50 -28.99
C PHE A 433 -10.08 40.35 -28.91
N ILE A 434 -8.94 39.85 -29.39
CA ILE A 434 -7.63 40.50 -29.30
C ILE A 434 -7.22 41.14 -30.65
N SER A 435 -8.17 41.43 -31.54
CA SER A 435 -7.91 42.09 -32.84
C SER A 435 -7.63 43.58 -32.74
#